data_AF-A0AAU6E9S3-F1
#
_entry.id   AF-A0AAU6E9S3-F1
#
_cell.length_a   1.000
_cell.length_b   1.000
_cell.length_c   1.000
_cell.angle_alpha   90.00
_cell.angle_beta   90.00
_cell.angle_gamma   90.00
#
_symmetry.space_group_name_H-M   'P 1'
#
loop_
_entity.id
_entity.type
_entity.pdbx_description
1 polymer ?
#
loop_
_entity_poly.entity_id
_entity_poly.type
_entity_poly.pdbx_seq_one_letter_code
_entity_poly.pdbx_strand_id
1 'polypeptide(L)'
;MQDKSSRDESEPDQSQLSRIERVPRTLDEQKLLLSTRPPGWEYLLFSSATFLARQEMIAKWHDYQLGYINPARDGFVGSAEALRFLSFAIGRCSSIVENLSKLLNDQSSEWAFGAPGYPGSEDRIRHLASRLVKTFEEHIDWVAVIRGAAPPDHLKRLFELGARLNFHPLEQVNGYIDRMVFELDKLPALIRGQGHADIDLSMQVTMNDEALRNFNEEARRVNQEFSFFS
;
A
#
# COMPACT_ATOMS: atom_id res chain seq x y z
N MET A 1 -1.36 43.27 45.35
CA MET A 1 -1.67 41.85 45.61
C MET A 1 -3.17 41.69 45.37
N GLN A 2 -3.69 40.93 44.42
CA GLN A 2 -3.16 39.83 43.62
C GLN A 2 -3.47 40.03 42.13
N ASP A 3 -2.53 39.53 41.35
CA ASP A 3 -2.42 39.55 39.90
C ASP A 3 -3.36 38.51 39.27
N LYS A 4 -4.21 38.95 38.33
CA LYS A 4 -5.04 38.06 37.50
C LYS A 4 -4.20 37.67 36.29
N SER A 5 -3.48 36.57 36.41
CA SER A 5 -2.87 35.87 35.28
C SER A 5 -3.99 35.22 34.45
N SER A 6 -4.51 35.97 33.49
CA SER A 6 -5.28 35.41 32.38
C SER A 6 -4.31 34.61 31.51
N ARG A 7 -4.54 33.30 31.44
CA ARG A 7 -3.89 32.42 30.47
C ARG A 7 -4.31 32.85 29.08
N ASP A 8 -3.33 33.28 28.31
CA ASP A 8 -3.40 33.52 26.88
C ASP A 8 -3.47 32.16 26.19
N GLU A 9 -4.69 31.60 26.09
CA GLU A 9 -4.99 30.54 25.14
C GLU A 9 -5.19 31.21 23.78
N SER A 10 -4.06 31.52 23.13
CA SER A 10 -4.05 32.08 21.79
C SER A 10 -4.71 31.08 20.83
N GLU A 11 -5.93 31.40 20.39
CA GLU A 11 -6.58 30.74 19.24
C GLU A 11 -5.58 30.69 18.08
N PRO A 12 -5.42 29.54 17.40
CA PRO A 12 -4.52 29.46 16.26
C PRO A 12 -4.96 30.46 15.19
N ASP A 13 -4.02 31.30 14.75
CA ASP A 13 -4.23 32.31 13.71
C ASP A 13 -4.93 31.70 12.49
N GLN A 14 -6.17 32.12 12.26
CA GLN A 14 -7.01 31.67 11.13
C GLN A 14 -6.33 31.91 9.77
N SER A 15 -5.36 32.85 9.70
CA SER A 15 -4.56 33.08 8.50
C SER A 15 -3.63 31.91 8.16
N GLN A 16 -3.15 31.15 9.14
CA GLN A 16 -2.29 29.98 8.92
C GLN A 16 -3.10 28.72 8.56
N LEU A 17 -4.30 28.57 9.12
CA LEU A 17 -5.27 27.53 8.74
C LEU A 17 -5.73 27.64 7.27
N SER A 18 -5.57 28.82 6.66
CA SER A 18 -5.98 29.08 5.26
C SER A 18 -5.06 28.46 4.20
N ARG A 19 -3.82 28.06 4.54
CA ARG A 19 -2.84 27.62 3.53
C ARG A 19 -2.85 26.13 3.19
N ILE A 20 -3.44 25.30 4.05
CA ILE A 20 -3.59 23.87 3.78
C ILE A 20 -4.99 23.65 3.18
N GLU A 21 -5.05 23.55 1.86
CA GLU A 21 -6.30 23.37 1.12
C GLU A 21 -6.61 21.90 0.81
N ARG A 22 -5.60 21.04 0.84
CA ARG A 22 -5.64 19.63 0.43
C ARG A 22 -4.47 18.85 1.03
N VAL A 23 -4.39 17.56 0.76
CA VAL A 23 -3.23 16.75 1.16
C VAL A 23 -1.95 17.28 0.48
N PRO A 24 -0.86 17.51 1.23
CA PRO A 24 0.40 17.96 0.64
C PRO A 24 0.95 17.02 -0.45
N ARG A 25 1.49 17.60 -1.53
CA ARG A 25 2.11 16.92 -2.69
C ARG A 25 3.61 17.13 -2.77
N THR A 26 4.20 17.92 -1.87
CA THR A 26 5.63 18.18 -1.83
C THR A 26 6.14 18.17 -0.39
N LEU A 27 7.45 18.02 -0.23
CA LEU A 27 8.09 18.08 1.09
C LEU A 27 7.94 19.47 1.73
N ASP A 28 7.91 20.54 0.94
CA ASP A 28 7.73 21.90 1.46
C ASP A 28 6.30 22.14 1.94
N GLU A 29 5.30 21.61 1.23
CA GLU A 29 3.91 21.61 1.72
C GLU A 29 3.76 20.76 3.00
N GLN A 30 4.48 19.64 3.13
CA GLN A 30 4.52 18.88 4.39
C GLN A 30 5.15 19.66 5.54
N LYS A 31 6.24 20.40 5.29
CA LYS A 31 6.85 21.26 6.31
C LYS A 31 5.86 22.33 6.77
N LEU A 32 5.10 22.91 5.83
CA LEU A 32 4.05 23.87 6.17
C LEU A 32 2.96 23.21 7.03
N LEU A 33 2.47 22.03 6.64
CA LEU A 33 1.50 21.26 7.44
C LEU A 33 2.00 21.02 8.88
N LEU A 34 3.27 20.64 9.03
CA LEU A 34 3.87 20.33 10.33
C LEU A 34 4.16 21.57 11.19
N SER A 35 4.30 22.74 10.57
CA SER A 35 4.47 24.00 11.28
C SER A 35 3.16 24.51 11.90
N THR A 36 2.03 24.20 11.28
CA THR A 36 0.71 24.68 11.70
C THR A 36 -0.10 23.62 12.44
N ARG A 37 0.16 22.34 12.19
CA ARG A 37 -0.53 21.16 12.77
C ARG A 37 -2.04 21.40 12.93
N PRO A 38 -2.76 21.71 11.84
CA PRO A 38 -4.20 21.93 11.90
C PRO A 38 -4.91 20.67 12.41
N PRO A 39 -6.17 20.75 12.84
CA PRO A 39 -6.94 19.55 13.12
C PRO A 39 -6.85 18.54 11.97
N GLY A 40 -6.66 17.25 12.28
CA GLY A 40 -6.49 16.20 11.28
C GLY A 40 -5.14 16.20 10.53
N TRP A 41 -4.14 16.96 10.99
CA TRP A 41 -2.80 16.97 10.37
C TRP A 41 -2.17 15.59 10.30
N GLU A 42 -2.46 14.68 11.23
CA GLU A 42 -1.94 13.32 11.22
C GLU A 42 -2.38 12.55 9.97
N TYR A 43 -3.66 12.67 9.60
CA TYR A 43 -4.24 12.05 8.41
C TYR A 43 -3.69 12.68 7.12
N LEU A 44 -3.58 14.01 7.09
CA LEU A 44 -2.98 14.73 5.96
C LEU A 44 -1.51 14.35 5.77
N LEU A 45 -0.76 14.18 6.87
CA LEU A 45 0.63 13.74 6.83
C LEU A 45 0.75 12.31 6.33
N PHE A 46 -0.06 11.38 6.87
CA PHE A 46 -0.05 9.98 6.45
C PHE A 46 -0.33 9.85 4.95
N SER A 47 -1.39 10.52 4.48
CA SER A 47 -1.79 10.52 3.08
C SER A 47 -0.73 11.14 2.18
N SER A 48 -0.14 12.26 2.61
CA SER A 48 0.93 12.91 1.87
C SER A 48 2.20 12.05 1.79
N ALA A 49 2.63 11.48 2.91
CA ALA A 49 3.82 10.64 2.96
C ALA A 49 3.64 9.38 2.10
N THR A 50 2.44 8.78 2.13
CA THR A 50 2.10 7.63 1.28
C THR A 50 2.08 8.02 -0.20
N PHE A 51 1.45 9.16 -0.53
CA PHE A 51 1.43 9.69 -1.89
C PHE A 51 2.85 9.92 -2.43
N LEU A 52 3.70 10.62 -1.69
CA LEU A 52 5.07 10.93 -2.12
C LEU A 52 5.90 9.66 -2.32
N ALA A 53 5.86 8.73 -1.36
CA ALA A 53 6.56 7.46 -1.49
C ALA A 53 6.03 6.64 -2.70
N ARG A 54 4.72 6.66 -2.96
CA ARG A 54 4.13 6.01 -4.15
C ARG A 54 4.61 6.65 -5.46
N GLN A 55 4.81 7.97 -5.49
CA GLN A 55 5.34 8.66 -6.66
C GLN A 55 6.78 8.25 -6.97
N GLU A 56 7.60 7.93 -5.97
CA GLU A 56 8.97 7.44 -6.17
C GLU A 56 9.01 6.09 -6.91
N MET A 57 8.00 5.24 -6.70
CA MET A 57 7.89 3.92 -7.34
C MET A 57 6.99 3.88 -8.58
N ILE A 58 6.53 5.03 -9.09
CA ILE A 58 5.54 5.07 -10.18
C ILE A 58 6.03 4.46 -11.49
N ALA A 59 7.33 4.61 -11.79
CA ALA A 59 7.94 4.01 -12.98
C ALA A 59 7.83 2.48 -12.93
N LYS A 60 8.10 1.89 -11.77
CA LYS A 60 7.99 0.45 -11.53
C LYS A 60 6.56 -0.06 -11.68
N TRP A 61 5.59 0.74 -11.20
CA TRP A 61 4.18 0.45 -11.40
C TRP A 61 3.80 0.46 -12.90
N HIS A 62 4.26 1.45 -13.66
CA HIS A 62 4.01 1.49 -15.10
C HIS A 62 4.67 0.32 -15.84
N ASP A 63 5.91 -0.03 -15.52
CA ASP A 63 6.60 -1.20 -16.10
C ASP A 63 5.80 -2.49 -15.82
N TYR A 64 5.30 -2.63 -14.60
CA TYR A 64 4.42 -3.72 -14.22
C TYR A 64 3.12 -3.76 -15.06
N GLN A 65 2.47 -2.61 -15.26
CA GLN A 65 1.24 -2.50 -16.07
C GLN A 65 1.48 -2.81 -17.55
N LEU A 66 2.61 -2.37 -18.11
CA LEU A 66 3.02 -2.67 -19.47
C LEU A 66 3.38 -4.14 -19.68
N GLY A 67 3.56 -4.89 -18.59
CA GLY A 67 4.10 -6.24 -18.65
C GLY A 67 5.56 -6.24 -19.09
N TYR A 68 6.30 -5.15 -18.84
CA TYR A 68 7.74 -5.12 -19.05
C TYR A 68 8.40 -6.10 -18.08
N ILE A 69 9.21 -7.00 -18.63
CA ILE A 69 9.82 -8.12 -17.91
C ILE A 69 11.32 -7.96 -18.03
N ASN A 70 11.99 -7.78 -16.89
CA ASN A 70 13.43 -8.03 -16.80
C ASN A 70 13.62 -9.52 -16.52
N PRO A 71 14.36 -10.28 -17.35
CA PRO A 71 14.64 -11.69 -17.09
C PRO A 71 15.28 -11.85 -15.71
N ALA A 72 14.54 -12.42 -14.77
CA ALA A 72 14.95 -12.45 -13.36
C ALA A 72 15.84 -13.66 -13.03
N ARG A 73 15.83 -14.68 -13.90
CA ARG A 73 16.55 -15.93 -13.66
C ARG A 73 16.91 -16.64 -14.97
N ASP A 74 18.10 -17.22 -15.01
CA ASP A 74 18.43 -18.27 -15.97
C ASP A 74 17.43 -19.45 -15.80
N GLY A 75 17.12 -20.16 -16.89
CA GLY A 75 16.10 -21.20 -16.91
C GLY A 75 16.24 -22.27 -15.82
N PHE A 76 15.16 -22.99 -15.53
CA PHE A 76 15.16 -24.03 -14.49
C PHE A 76 15.80 -25.33 -15.01
N VAL A 77 16.48 -26.06 -14.12
CA VAL A 77 17.09 -27.37 -14.45
C VAL A 77 16.00 -28.43 -14.71
N GLY A 78 14.83 -28.27 -14.10
CA GLY A 78 13.68 -29.14 -14.35
C GLY A 78 12.40 -28.70 -13.66
N SER A 79 11.29 -29.40 -13.96
CA SER A 79 9.95 -29.02 -13.53
C SER A 79 9.75 -29.00 -12.01
N ALA A 80 10.37 -29.93 -11.28
CA ALA A 80 10.29 -29.95 -9.82
C ALA A 80 10.89 -28.68 -9.19
N GLU A 81 11.97 -28.15 -9.79
CA GLU A 81 12.57 -26.89 -9.35
C GLU A 81 11.67 -25.70 -9.67
N ALA A 82 11.13 -25.65 -10.89
CA ALA A 82 10.21 -24.61 -11.33
C ALA A 82 8.94 -24.56 -10.43
N LEU A 83 8.34 -25.70 -10.12
CA LEU A 83 7.16 -25.79 -9.26
C LEU A 83 7.45 -25.36 -7.81
N ARG A 84 8.60 -25.76 -7.24
CA ARG A 84 9.01 -25.28 -5.90
C ARG A 84 9.19 -23.78 -5.88
N PHE A 85 9.84 -23.22 -6.90
CA PHE A 85 10.00 -21.78 -7.04
C PHE A 85 8.65 -21.05 -7.13
N LEU A 86 7.74 -21.52 -7.97
CA LEU A 86 6.42 -20.90 -8.13
C LEU A 86 5.62 -20.93 -6.82
N SER A 87 5.62 -22.08 -6.14
CA SER A 87 4.96 -22.22 -4.83
C SER A 87 5.55 -21.26 -3.79
N PHE A 88 6.88 -21.15 -3.73
CA PHE A 88 7.55 -20.20 -2.87
C PHE A 88 7.18 -18.75 -3.19
N ALA A 89 7.23 -18.36 -4.47
CA ALA A 89 6.92 -17.00 -4.91
C ALA A 89 5.46 -16.61 -4.63
N ILE A 90 4.51 -17.52 -4.85
CA ILE A 90 3.10 -17.32 -4.47
C ILE A 90 2.97 -17.17 -2.96
N GLY A 91 3.62 -18.03 -2.17
CA GLY A 91 3.65 -17.92 -0.72
C GLY A 91 4.18 -16.56 -0.24
N ARG A 92 5.23 -16.03 -0.88
CA ARG A 92 5.75 -14.69 -0.62
C ARG A 92 4.71 -13.61 -0.89
N CYS A 93 4.02 -13.67 -2.02
CA CYS A 93 2.94 -12.73 -2.34
C CYS A 93 1.81 -12.77 -1.31
N SER A 94 1.38 -13.96 -0.88
CA SER A 94 0.35 -14.10 0.15
C SER A 94 0.79 -13.48 1.48
N SER A 95 2.03 -13.74 1.92
CA SER A 95 2.56 -13.11 3.14
C SER A 95 2.64 -11.59 3.05
N ILE A 96 2.90 -11.04 1.86
CA ILE A 96 2.91 -9.59 1.64
C ILE A 96 1.50 -9.01 1.81
N VAL A 97 0.48 -9.64 1.25
CA VAL A 97 -0.93 -9.25 1.43
C VAL A 97 -1.32 -9.30 2.92
N GLU A 98 -0.94 -10.35 3.64
CA GLU A 98 -1.19 -10.44 5.09
C GLU A 98 -0.49 -9.33 5.88
N ASN A 99 0.73 -8.96 5.49
CA ASN A 99 1.46 -7.87 6.14
C ASN A 99 0.82 -6.51 5.90
N LEU A 100 0.26 -6.27 4.70
CA LEU A 100 -0.52 -5.06 4.43
C LEU A 100 -1.71 -4.93 5.38
N SER A 101 -2.45 -6.02 5.62
CA SER A 101 -3.57 -6.04 6.57
C SER A 101 -3.13 -5.75 8.01
N LYS A 102 -1.94 -6.19 8.42
CA LYS A 102 -1.38 -5.89 9.75
C LYS A 102 -0.98 -4.43 9.90
N LEU A 103 -0.47 -3.79 8.84
CA LEU A 103 -0.05 -2.39 8.88
C LEU A 103 -1.22 -1.44 9.12
N LEU A 104 -2.42 -1.78 8.66
CA LEU A 104 -3.60 -0.91 8.77
C LEU A 104 -4.60 -1.38 9.83
N ASN A 105 -4.17 -2.22 10.77
CA ASN A 105 -5.02 -2.62 11.89
C ASN A 105 -5.10 -1.53 12.97
N ASP A 106 -6.04 -1.69 13.91
CA ASP A 106 -6.28 -0.73 14.99
C ASP A 106 -5.02 -0.46 15.83
N GLN A 107 -4.25 -1.50 16.13
CA GLN A 107 -3.03 -1.38 16.92
C GLN A 107 -1.95 -0.54 16.23
N SER A 108 -1.73 -0.76 14.93
CA SER A 108 -0.75 -0.01 14.14
C SER A 108 -1.22 1.44 13.93
N SER A 109 -2.52 1.63 13.76
CA SER A 109 -3.15 2.95 13.68
C SER A 109 -2.96 3.72 14.99
N GLU A 110 -3.33 3.15 16.14
CA GLU A 110 -3.13 3.79 17.44
C GLU A 110 -1.64 4.06 17.74
N TRP A 111 -0.75 3.14 17.35
CA TRP A 111 0.70 3.33 17.50
C TRP A 111 1.22 4.58 16.77
N ALA A 112 0.68 4.90 15.58
CA ALA A 112 1.11 6.02 14.76
C ALA A 112 0.31 7.31 15.04
N PHE A 113 -1.02 7.22 15.01
CA PHE A 113 -1.96 8.34 15.12
C PHE A 113 -2.28 8.72 16.56
N GLY A 114 -1.91 7.88 17.54
CA GLY A 114 -2.22 8.09 18.95
C GLY A 114 -3.57 7.49 19.34
N ALA A 115 -3.75 7.26 20.64
CA ALA A 115 -5.04 6.89 21.23
C ALA A 115 -6.02 8.08 21.16
N PRO A 116 -7.34 7.85 21.22
CA PRO A 116 -8.32 8.93 21.27
C PRO A 116 -7.98 9.97 22.36
N GLY A 117 -7.84 11.23 21.94
CA GLY A 117 -7.46 12.34 22.83
C GLY A 117 -5.96 12.55 23.03
N TYR A 118 -5.10 11.72 22.42
CA TYR A 118 -3.65 11.87 22.44
C TYR A 118 -3.13 12.14 21.02
N PRO A 119 -2.19 13.09 20.86
CA PRO A 119 -1.64 13.39 19.54
C PRO A 119 -0.80 12.23 19.00
N GLY A 120 -0.83 12.07 17.68
CA GLY A 120 0.02 11.12 16.98
C GLY A 120 1.50 11.52 16.97
N SER A 121 2.34 10.61 16.48
CA SER A 121 3.78 10.83 16.33
C SER A 121 4.13 10.98 14.85
N GLU A 122 4.72 12.12 14.49
CA GLU A 122 5.18 12.39 13.12
C GLU A 122 6.06 11.26 12.58
N ASP A 123 7.10 10.86 13.33
CA ASP A 123 8.04 9.82 12.91
C ASP A 123 7.34 8.48 12.66
N ARG A 124 6.37 8.12 13.52
CA ARG A 124 5.63 6.85 13.39
C ARG A 124 4.66 6.89 12.21
N ILE A 125 4.00 8.03 11.97
CA ILE A 125 3.13 8.23 10.81
C ILE A 125 3.93 8.10 9.52
N ARG A 126 5.09 8.76 9.44
CA ARG A 126 6.01 8.65 8.29
C ARG A 126 6.52 7.23 8.11
N HIS A 127 6.87 6.56 9.20
CA HIS A 127 7.30 5.16 9.17
C HIS A 127 6.20 4.25 8.63
N LEU A 128 4.97 4.41 9.11
CA LEU A 128 3.83 3.60 8.68
C LEU A 128 3.54 3.79 7.18
N ALA A 129 3.51 5.04 6.71
CA ALA A 129 3.34 5.37 5.29
C ALA A 129 4.45 4.75 4.43
N SER A 130 5.71 4.87 4.85
CA SER A 130 6.84 4.25 4.15
C SER A 130 6.73 2.71 4.11
N ARG A 131 6.33 2.08 5.22
CA ARG A 131 6.16 0.62 5.28
C ARG A 131 5.01 0.13 4.41
N LEU A 132 3.92 0.87 4.31
CA LEU A 132 2.80 0.56 3.40
C LEU A 132 3.30 0.51 1.95
N VAL A 133 3.96 1.58 1.49
CA VAL A 133 4.44 1.68 0.09
C VAL A 133 5.55 0.66 -0.19
N LYS A 134 6.50 0.46 0.72
CA LYS A 134 7.55 -0.56 0.54
C LYS A 134 6.99 -1.98 0.46
N THR A 135 5.97 -2.29 1.25
CA THR A 135 5.32 -3.61 1.21
C THR A 135 4.59 -3.81 -0.12
N PHE A 136 3.97 -2.75 -0.66
CA PHE A 136 3.39 -2.75 -2.00
C PHE A 136 4.46 -2.92 -3.10
N GLU A 137 5.59 -2.21 -2.99
CA GLU A 137 6.72 -2.33 -3.90
C GLU A 137 7.30 -3.76 -3.91
N GLU A 138 7.50 -4.36 -2.74
CA GLU A 138 7.93 -5.75 -2.57
C GLU A 138 6.98 -6.73 -3.30
N HIS A 139 5.67 -6.45 -3.31
CA HIS A 139 4.69 -7.26 -4.04
C HIS A 139 4.93 -7.19 -5.55
N ILE A 140 5.11 -5.98 -6.09
CA ILE A 140 5.40 -5.77 -7.52
C ILE A 140 6.67 -6.54 -7.92
N ASP A 141 7.71 -6.52 -7.08
CA ASP A 141 8.96 -7.26 -7.33
C ASP A 141 8.73 -8.76 -7.46
N TRP A 142 7.97 -9.36 -6.53
CA TRP A 142 7.70 -10.79 -6.59
C TRP A 142 6.88 -11.17 -7.82
N VAL A 143 5.95 -10.32 -8.26
CA VAL A 143 5.20 -10.58 -9.49
C VAL A 143 6.09 -10.45 -10.72
N ALA A 144 6.99 -9.46 -10.77
CA ALA A 144 7.98 -9.33 -11.83
C ALA A 144 8.90 -10.57 -11.89
N VAL A 145 9.33 -11.08 -10.73
CA VAL A 145 10.13 -12.31 -10.61
C VAL A 145 9.38 -13.54 -11.14
N ILE A 146 8.08 -13.68 -10.89
CA ILE A 146 7.27 -14.78 -11.46
C ILE A 146 7.16 -14.63 -12.99
N ARG A 147 6.88 -13.42 -13.49
CA ARG A 147 6.74 -13.15 -14.93
C ARG A 147 8.06 -13.31 -15.69
N GLY A 148 9.18 -12.97 -15.06
CA GLY A 148 10.53 -13.07 -15.62
C GLY A 148 11.17 -14.44 -15.47
N ALA A 149 10.46 -15.41 -14.91
CA ALA A 149 10.93 -16.78 -14.83
C ALA A 149 10.83 -17.47 -16.20
N ALA A 150 11.79 -18.35 -16.50
CA ALA A 150 11.82 -19.14 -17.73
C ALA A 150 11.54 -20.63 -17.46
N PRO A 151 10.29 -21.02 -17.14
CA PRO A 151 9.93 -22.41 -16.86
C PRO A 151 9.95 -23.28 -18.13
N PRO A 152 10.02 -24.62 -17.98
CA PRO A 152 9.74 -25.55 -19.06
C PRO A 152 8.41 -25.26 -19.76
N ASP A 153 8.32 -25.54 -21.06
CA ASP A 153 7.17 -25.16 -21.89
C ASP A 153 5.81 -25.61 -21.32
N HIS A 154 5.73 -26.83 -20.80
CA HIS A 154 4.50 -27.38 -20.22
C HIS A 154 4.07 -26.71 -18.90
N LEU A 155 4.93 -25.89 -18.28
CA LEU A 155 4.66 -25.11 -17.07
C LEU A 155 4.45 -23.61 -17.33
N LYS A 156 4.72 -23.12 -18.55
CA LYS A 156 4.58 -21.68 -18.88
C LYS A 156 3.22 -21.13 -18.49
N ARG A 157 2.16 -21.87 -18.82
CA ARG A 157 0.78 -21.47 -18.51
C ARG A 157 0.53 -21.36 -17.01
N LEU A 158 1.05 -22.28 -16.22
CA LEU A 158 0.93 -22.25 -14.76
C LEU A 158 1.61 -21.02 -14.15
N PHE A 159 2.79 -20.65 -14.65
CA PHE A 159 3.51 -19.45 -14.23
C PHE A 159 2.77 -18.15 -14.62
N GLU A 160 2.24 -18.08 -15.84
CA GLU A 160 1.41 -16.95 -16.29
C GLU A 160 0.20 -16.75 -15.37
N LEU A 161 -0.49 -17.85 -15.01
CA LEU A 161 -1.64 -17.80 -14.11
C LEU A 161 -1.22 -17.40 -12.69
N GLY A 162 -0.09 -17.90 -12.19
CA GLY A 162 0.46 -17.50 -10.89
C GLY A 162 0.78 -16.01 -10.81
N ALA A 163 1.33 -15.42 -11.89
CA ALA A 163 1.52 -13.97 -11.97
C ALA A 163 0.18 -13.21 -12.00
N ARG A 164 -0.83 -13.74 -12.70
CA ARG A 164 -2.16 -13.12 -12.81
C ARG A 164 -2.94 -13.10 -11.49
N LEU A 165 -2.73 -14.08 -10.59
CA LEU A 165 -3.34 -14.07 -9.25
C LEU A 165 -3.10 -12.78 -8.47
N ASN A 166 -1.94 -12.17 -8.71
CA ASN A 166 -1.47 -11.01 -7.97
C ASN A 166 -1.90 -9.68 -8.59
N PHE A 167 -2.59 -9.71 -9.74
CA PHE A 167 -3.01 -8.49 -10.41
C PHE A 167 -4.02 -7.69 -9.60
N HIS A 168 -5.07 -8.36 -9.13
CA HIS A 168 -6.15 -7.70 -8.39
C HIS A 168 -5.70 -7.12 -7.04
N PRO A 169 -4.93 -7.85 -6.20
CA PRO A 169 -4.38 -7.27 -4.97
C PRO A 169 -3.56 -6.00 -5.21
N LEU A 170 -2.72 -5.99 -6.26
CA LEU A 170 -1.88 -4.83 -6.57
C LEU A 170 -2.71 -3.61 -7.00
N GLU A 171 -3.74 -3.81 -7.82
CA GLU A 171 -4.67 -2.74 -8.21
C GLU A 171 -5.45 -2.19 -7.01
N GLN A 172 -5.89 -3.06 -6.10
CA GLN A 172 -6.63 -2.65 -4.90
C GLN A 172 -5.79 -1.75 -4.00
N VAL A 173 -4.50 -2.07 -3.80
CA VAL A 173 -3.57 -1.28 -3.00
C VAL A 173 -3.29 0.07 -3.67
N ASN A 174 -2.99 0.10 -4.97
CA ASN A 174 -2.79 1.38 -5.68
C ASN A 174 -4.06 2.24 -5.64
N GLY A 175 -5.22 1.64 -5.91
CA GLY A 175 -6.51 2.34 -5.86
C GLY A 175 -6.90 2.80 -4.46
N TYR A 176 -6.47 2.10 -3.41
CA TYR A 176 -6.62 2.55 -2.02
C TYR A 176 -5.86 3.85 -1.77
N ILE A 177 -4.61 3.95 -2.21
CA ILE A 177 -3.81 5.17 -2.07
C ILE A 177 -4.49 6.35 -2.77
N ASP A 178 -4.95 6.15 -4.02
CA ASP A 178 -5.66 7.18 -4.78
C ASP A 178 -6.96 7.64 -4.07
N ARG A 179 -7.77 6.69 -3.58
CA ARG A 179 -8.99 6.99 -2.82
C ARG A 179 -8.70 7.73 -1.51
N MET A 180 -7.71 7.27 -0.74
CA MET A 180 -7.32 7.91 0.52
C MET A 180 -6.91 9.36 0.29
N VAL A 181 -6.09 9.62 -0.74
CA VAL A 181 -5.68 10.97 -1.11
C VAL A 181 -6.88 11.83 -1.53
N PHE A 182 -7.76 11.28 -2.37
CA PHE A 182 -8.96 11.97 -2.83
C PHE A 182 -9.94 12.33 -1.70
N GLU A 183 -10.17 11.42 -0.76
CA GLU A 183 -11.05 11.68 0.38
C GLU A 183 -10.43 12.69 1.35
N LEU A 184 -9.14 12.56 1.66
CA LEU A 184 -8.45 13.46 2.59
C LEU A 184 -8.15 14.84 1.99
N ASP A 185 -8.18 15.01 0.67
CA ASP A 185 -8.14 16.33 0.04
C ASP A 185 -9.32 17.22 0.47
N LYS A 186 -10.44 16.62 0.87
CA LYS A 186 -11.64 17.34 1.32
C LYS A 186 -11.57 17.73 2.80
N LEU A 187 -10.68 17.09 3.56
CA LEU A 187 -10.61 17.22 5.03
C LEU A 187 -10.43 18.67 5.49
N PRO A 188 -9.53 19.49 4.92
CA PRO A 188 -9.37 20.87 5.37
C PRO A 188 -10.65 21.71 5.21
N ALA A 189 -11.44 21.47 4.17
CA ALA A 189 -12.70 22.16 3.95
C ALA A 189 -13.79 21.71 4.95
N LEU A 190 -13.86 20.42 5.26
CA LEU A 190 -14.81 19.86 6.24
C LEU A 190 -14.57 20.43 7.64
N ILE A 191 -13.31 20.53 8.05
CA ILE A 191 -12.91 21.08 9.36
C ILE A 191 -13.30 22.56 9.47
N ARG A 192 -13.08 23.35 8.41
CA ARG A 192 -13.48 24.78 8.39
C ARG A 192 -15.00 24.95 8.44
N GLY A 193 -15.75 24.04 7.83
CA GLY A 193 -17.22 24.07 7.79
C GLY A 193 -17.93 23.60 9.06
N GLN A 194 -17.20 23.28 10.14
CA GLN A 194 -17.74 22.67 11.37
C GLN A 194 -18.45 21.31 11.15
N GLY A 195 -18.10 20.59 10.07
CA GLY A 195 -18.59 19.24 9.82
C GLY A 195 -17.80 18.20 10.62
N HIS A 196 -18.46 17.11 11.01
CA HIS A 196 -17.76 15.88 11.38
C HIS A 196 -17.35 15.15 10.10
N ALA A 197 -16.10 14.69 10.05
CA ALA A 197 -15.61 13.79 9.02
C ALA A 197 -15.35 12.42 9.66
N ASP A 198 -16.17 11.43 9.33
CA ASP A 198 -15.85 10.04 9.60
C ASP A 198 -14.85 9.57 8.54
N ILE A 199 -13.59 9.37 8.95
CA ILE A 199 -12.53 8.93 8.07
C ILE A 199 -12.37 7.42 8.24
N ASP A 200 -12.84 6.66 7.25
CA ASP A 200 -12.54 5.22 7.16
C ASP A 200 -11.28 5.00 6.30
N LEU A 201 -10.21 4.54 6.94
CA LEU A 201 -8.95 4.18 6.27
C LEU A 201 -8.80 2.67 6.05
N SER A 202 -9.88 1.90 6.13
CA SER A 202 -9.82 0.46 5.92
C SER A 202 -9.45 0.10 4.47
N MET A 203 -8.54 -0.87 4.34
CA MET A 203 -8.19 -1.48 3.06
C MET A 203 -8.55 -2.95 3.10
N GLN A 204 -9.38 -3.39 2.15
CA GLN A 204 -9.62 -4.80 1.90
C GLN A 204 -8.86 -5.23 0.65
N VAL A 205 -8.03 -6.26 0.81
CA VAL A 205 -7.29 -6.88 -0.29
C VAL A 205 -7.85 -8.28 -0.48
N THR A 206 -8.29 -8.58 -1.70
CA THR A 206 -8.90 -9.86 -2.06
C THR A 206 -8.23 -10.41 -3.31
N MET A 207 -8.27 -11.73 -3.47
CA MET A 207 -7.88 -12.37 -4.72
C MET A 207 -9.06 -12.42 -5.68
N ASN A 208 -8.78 -12.42 -6.98
CA ASN A 208 -9.81 -12.64 -7.98
C ASN A 208 -10.15 -14.15 -8.04
N ASP A 209 -11.41 -14.49 -7.74
CA ASP A 209 -11.85 -15.89 -7.67
C ASP A 209 -11.68 -16.64 -9.00
N GLU A 210 -11.88 -15.97 -10.13
CA GLU A 210 -11.68 -16.57 -11.46
C GLU A 210 -10.21 -16.88 -11.71
N ALA A 211 -9.32 -15.95 -11.39
CA ALA A 211 -7.88 -16.16 -11.49
C ALA A 211 -7.43 -17.33 -10.59
N LEU A 212 -7.96 -17.41 -9.37
CA LEU A 212 -7.69 -18.51 -8.43
C LEU A 212 -8.20 -19.84 -8.96
N ARG A 213 -9.41 -19.90 -9.50
CA ARG A 213 -9.95 -21.12 -10.14
C ARG A 213 -9.07 -21.58 -11.30
N ASN A 214 -8.74 -20.68 -12.22
CA ASN A 214 -7.92 -20.98 -13.40
C ASN A 214 -6.53 -21.51 -12.99
N PHE A 215 -5.89 -20.89 -12.00
CA PHE A 215 -4.61 -21.36 -11.47
C PHE A 215 -4.72 -22.77 -10.87
N ASN A 216 -5.74 -23.01 -10.04
CA ASN A 216 -5.93 -24.31 -9.40
C ASN A 216 -6.24 -25.42 -10.40
N GLU A 217 -7.01 -25.14 -11.45
CA GLU A 217 -7.28 -26.09 -12.53
C GLU A 217 -6.00 -26.47 -13.28
N GLU A 218 -5.18 -25.49 -13.64
CA GLU A 218 -3.91 -25.72 -14.31
C GLU A 218 -2.91 -26.47 -13.42
N ALA A 219 -2.85 -26.13 -12.13
CA ALA A 219 -2.01 -26.83 -11.17
C ALA A 219 -2.39 -28.31 -11.05
N ARG A 220 -3.71 -28.63 -11.08
CA ARG A 220 -4.19 -30.02 -11.11
C ARG A 220 -3.81 -30.73 -12.40
N ARG A 221 -3.96 -30.08 -13.57
CA ARG A 221 -3.57 -30.65 -14.87
C ARG A 221 -2.09 -31.04 -14.88
N VAL A 222 -1.22 -30.13 -14.48
CA VAL A 222 0.22 -30.36 -14.39
C VAL A 222 0.54 -31.52 -13.42
N ASN A 223 -0.10 -31.55 -12.24
CA ASN A 223 0.16 -32.59 -11.26
C ASN A 223 -0.30 -33.99 -11.71
N GLN A 224 -1.39 -34.06 -12.48
CA GLN A 224 -1.86 -35.30 -13.09
C GLN A 224 -0.85 -35.79 -14.12
N GLU A 225 -0.36 -34.93 -15.01
CA GLU A 225 0.66 -35.29 -16.00
C GLU A 225 1.93 -35.82 -15.33
N PHE A 226 2.41 -35.19 -14.25
CA PHE A 226 3.57 -35.69 -13.50
C PHE A 226 3.34 -37.05 -12.85
N SER A 227 2.15 -37.28 -12.30
CA SER A 227 1.79 -38.57 -11.67
C SER A 227 1.72 -39.73 -12.68
N PHE A 228 1.55 -39.45 -13.98
CA PHE A 228 1.52 -40.49 -15.03
C PHE A 228 2.91 -40.91 -15.52
N PHE A 229 3.96 -40.12 -15.25
CA PHE A 229 5.33 -40.39 -15.70
C PHE A 229 6.28 -40.87 -14.58
N SER A 230 5.80 -40.93 -13.33
CA SER A 230 6.50 -41.43 -12.14
C SER A 230 6.06 -42.84 -11.76
#